data_AF-A0A7C5SVY5-F1
#
_entry.id   AF-A0A7C5SVY5-F1
#
_cell.length_a   1.000
_cell.length_b   1.000
_cell.length_c   1.000
_cell.angle_alpha   90.00
_cell.angle_beta   90.00
_cell.angle_gamma   90.00
#
_symmetry.space_group_name_H-M   'P 1'
#
loop_
_entity.id
_entity.type
_entity.pdbx_description
1 polymer ?
#
loop_
_entity_poly.entity_id
_entity_poly.type
_entity_poly.pdbx_seq_one_letter_code
_entity_poly.pdbx_strand_id
1 'polypeptide(L)' 'MTSLIHHAQIEKALNRLRAMGLKVELLADGENRAFIFITLESILKLIERQIKYPNRKLYYENPFIVIEVWRE' A
#
# COMPACT_ATOMS: atom_id res chain seq x y z
N MET A 1 14.04 6.83 -26.03
CA MET A 1 14.23 6.57 -24.60
C MET A 1 12.94 5.96 -24.09
N THR A 2 12.98 4.80 -23.44
CA THR A 2 11.77 4.16 -22.89
C THR A 2 11.29 5.01 -21.72
N SER A 3 10.03 5.44 -21.72
CA SER A 3 9.47 6.20 -20.60
C SER A 3 9.66 5.42 -19.29
N LEU A 4 9.89 6.12 -18.18
CA LEU A 4 10.15 5.50 -16.86
C LEU A 4 9.07 4.48 -16.47
N ILE A 5 7.85 4.65 -16.98
CA ILE A 5 6.68 3.76 -16.81
C ILE A 5 6.96 2.34 -17.31
N HIS A 6 7.67 2.21 -18.44
CA HIS A 6 7.97 0.93 -19.08
C HIS A 6 9.36 0.43 -18.71
N HIS A 7 10.01 1.05 -17.72
CA HIS A 7 11.29 0.58 -17.26
C HIS A 7 11.11 -0.72 -16.48
N ALA A 8 11.76 -1.80 -16.93
CA ALA A 8 11.59 -3.14 -16.37
C ALA A 8 11.83 -3.22 -14.85
N GLN A 9 12.66 -2.34 -14.28
CA GLN A 9 12.86 -2.29 -12.83
C GLN A 9 11.65 -1.73 -12.07
N ILE A 10 10.94 -0.76 -12.64
CA ILE A 10 9.72 -0.17 -12.06
C ILE A 10 8.59 -1.20 -12.11
N GLU A 11 8.41 -1.87 -13.25
CA GLU A 11 7.42 -2.96 -13.38
C GLU A 11 7.67 -4.08 -12.36
N LYS A 12 8.93 -4.50 -12.20
CA LYS A 12 9.31 -5.48 -11.17
C LYS A 12 9.00 -4.99 -9.76
N ALA A 13 9.22 -3.71 -9.46
CA ALA A 13 8.88 -3.14 -8.16
C ALA A 13 7.37 -3.14 -7.90
N LEU A 14 6.58 -2.70 -8.88
CA LEU A 14 5.11 -2.73 -8.79
C LEU A 14 4.58 -4.14 -8.60
N ASN A 15 5.14 -5.13 -9.30
CA ASN A 15 4.74 -6.53 -9.17
C ASN A 15 5.04 -7.08 -7.77
N ARG A 16 6.20 -6.74 -7.18
CA ARG A 16 6.51 -7.13 -5.79
C ARG A 16 5.53 -6.52 -4.79
N LEU A 17 5.20 -5.23 -4.94
CA LEU A 17 4.25 -4.56 -4.05
C LEU A 17 2.84 -5.19 -4.16
N ARG A 18 2.38 -5.48 -5.38
CA ARG A 18 1.11 -6.17 -5.61
C ARG A 18 1.12 -7.58 -5.03
N ALA A 19 2.23 -8.31 -5.16
CA ALA A 19 2.39 -9.65 -4.57
C ALA A 19 2.33 -9.63 -3.03
N MET A 20 2.74 -8.52 -2.40
CA MET A 20 2.55 -8.31 -0.96
C MET A 20 1.08 -8.03 -0.59
N GLY A 21 0.18 -7.84 -1.56
CA GLY A 21 -1.22 -7.49 -1.34
C GLY A 21 -1.50 -5.98 -1.27
N LEU A 22 -0.53 -5.13 -1.62
CA LEU A 22 -0.72 -3.68 -1.68
C LEU A 22 -1.44 -3.29 -2.99
N LYS A 23 -2.37 -2.34 -2.88
CA LYS A 23 -2.99 -1.71 -4.05
C LYS A 23 -2.17 -0.48 -4.41
N VAL A 24 -1.56 -0.55 -5.59
CA VAL A 24 -0.60 0.45 -6.08
C VAL A 24 -0.99 1.04 -7.43
N GLU A 25 -0.79 2.34 -7.57
CA GLU A 25 -0.99 3.10 -8.80
C GLU A 25 0.31 3.83 -9.16
N LEU A 26 0.58 3.98 -10.45
CA LEU A 26 1.78 4.67 -10.95
C LEU A 26 1.34 5.90 -11.74
N LEU A 27 1.91 7.05 -11.42
CA LEU A 27 1.75 8.29 -12.19
C LEU A 27 3.11 8.75 -12.68
N ALA A 28 3.27 8.96 -13.98
CA ALA A 28 4.48 9.59 -14.50
C ALA A 28 4.37 11.11 -14.51
N ASP A 29 5.51 11.76 -14.31
CA ASP A 29 5.70 13.20 -14.40
C ASP A 29 6.86 13.45 -15.37
N GLY A 30 6.53 13.51 -16.66
CA GLY A 30 7.51 13.56 -17.74
C GLY A 30 8.28 12.24 -17.95
N GLU A 31 9.47 12.34 -18.52
CA GLU A 31 10.27 11.16 -18.92
C GLU A 31 11.11 10.57 -17.78
N ASN A 32 11.48 11.41 -16.80
CA ASN A 32 12.51 11.09 -15.79
C ASN A 32 11.96 10.96 -14.37
N ARG A 33 10.65 11.09 -14.17
CA ARG A 33 10.04 11.05 -12.84
C ARG A 33 8.72 10.28 -12.86
N ALA A 34 8.46 9.54 -11.80
CA ALA A 34 7.18 8.89 -11.54
C ALA A 34 6.93 8.78 -10.04
N PHE A 35 5.66 8.62 -9.68
CA PHE A 35 5.17 8.47 -8.33
C PHE A 35 4.44 7.14 -8.20
N ILE A 36 4.76 6.37 -7.16
CA ILE A 36 4.03 5.16 -6.78
C ILE A 36 3.10 5.53 -5.63
N PHE A 37 1.80 5.50 -5.90
CA PHE A 37 0.77 5.70 -4.89
C PHE A 37 0.40 4.34 -4.30
N ILE A 38 0.33 4.26 -2.98
CA ILE A 38 -0.10 3.07 -2.24
C ILE A 38 -1.29 3.48 -1.39
N THR A 39 -2.41 2.79 -1.55
CA THR A 39 -3.60 3.12 -0.77
C THR A 39 -3.42 2.73 0.69
N LEU A 40 -3.79 3.63 1.61
CA LEU A 40 -3.76 3.37 3.05
C LEU A 40 -4.63 2.18 3.42
N GLU A 41 -5.78 2.02 2.76
CA GLU A 41 -6.67 0.86 2.90
C GLU A 41 -5.92 -0.48 2.72
N SER A 42 -5.07 -0.59 1.69
CA SER A 42 -4.32 -1.82 1.46
C SER A 42 -3.27 -2.10 2.54
N ILE A 43 -2.70 -1.05 3.13
CA ILE A 43 -1.79 -1.17 4.28
C ILE A 43 -2.58 -1.64 5.52
N LEU A 44 -3.73 -1.00 5.80
CA LEU A 44 -4.60 -1.38 6.92
C LEU A 44 -5.04 -2.85 6.82
N LYS A 45 -5.45 -3.31 5.64
CA LYS A 45 -5.83 -4.71 5.39
C LYS A 45 -4.69 -5.69 5.65
N LEU A 46 -3.44 -5.32 5.33
CA LEU A 46 -2.29 -6.17 5.62
C LEU A 46 -2.02 -6.29 7.12
N ILE A 47 -2.13 -5.17 7.85
CA ILE A 47 -1.98 -5.16 9.30
C ILE A 47 -3.13 -5.94 9.96
N GLU A 48 -4.36 -5.72 9.52
CA GLU A 48 -5.56 -6.36 10.06
C GLU A 48 -5.48 -7.90 10.01
N ARG A 49 -4.90 -8.46 8.94
CA ARG A 49 -4.69 -9.91 8.79
C ARG A 49 -3.74 -10.50 9.84
N GLN A 50 -2.88 -9.70 10.44
CA GLN A 50 -1.95 -10.14 11.49
C GLN A 50 -2.57 -10.07 12.89
N ILE A 51 -3.65 -9.31 13.07
CA ILE A 51 -4.32 -9.16 14.36
C ILE A 51 -5.39 -10.25 14.51
N LYS A 52 -5.13 -11.24 15.37
CA LYS A 52 -6.03 -12.39 15.57
C LYS A 52 -7.20 -12.12 16.52
N TYR A 53 -7.20 -10.98 17.20
CA TYR A 53 -8.22 -10.65 18.19
C TYR A 53 -9.59 -10.42 17.51
N PRO A 54 -10.70 -11.05 17.96
CA PRO A 54 -11.96 -11.08 17.22
C PRO A 54 -12.57 -9.69 17.07
N ASN A 55 -12.69 -8.96 18.18
CA ASN A 55 -13.31 -7.65 18.25
C ASN A 55 -12.27 -6.57 18.06
N ARG A 56 -12.08 -6.17 16.80
CA ARG A 56 -11.11 -5.16 16.42
C ARG A 56 -11.62 -4.24 15.33
N LYS A 57 -11.08 -3.02 15.30
CA LYS A 57 -11.28 -2.06 14.23
C LYS A 57 -9.97 -1.34 13.94
N LEU A 58 -9.61 -1.24 12.65
CA LEU A 58 -8.44 -0.50 12.21
C LEU A 58 -8.87 0.77 11.49
N TYR A 59 -8.27 1.90 11.85
CA TYR A 59 -8.50 3.18 11.20
C TYR A 59 -7.26 4.06 11.26
N TYR A 60 -7.28 5.15 10.51
CA TYR A 60 -6.20 6.14 10.50
C TYR A 60 -6.64 7.36 11.28
N GLU A 61 -5.81 7.77 12.24
CA GLU A 61 -5.96 8.98 13.02
C GLU A 61 -4.60 9.67 13.00
N ASN A 62 -4.40 10.65 12.12
CA ASN A 62 -3.09 11.24 11.86
C ASN A 62 -2.33 11.60 13.16
N PRO A 63 -1.10 11.13 13.39
CA PRO A 63 -0.20 10.40 12.47
C PRO A 63 -0.21 8.87 12.60
N PHE A 64 -1.19 8.31 13.31
CA PHE A 64 -1.23 6.91 13.72
C PHE A 64 -2.17 6.05 12.86
N ILE A 65 -1.78 4.79 12.70
CA ILE A 65 -2.72 3.71 12.40
C ILE A 65 -3.16 3.16 13.74
N VAL A 66 -4.45 3.32 14.04
CA VAL A 66 -5.05 2.90 15.31
C VAL A 66 -5.66 1.52 15.14
N ILE A 67 -5.39 0.64 16.10
CA ILE A 67 -5.99 -0.69 16.21
C ILE A 67 -6.78 -0.69 17.51
N GLU A 68 -8.07 -0.45 17.41
CA GLU A 68 -8.99 -0.52 18.54
C GLU A 68 -9.36 -1.98 18.78
N VAL A 69 -9.26 -2.45 20.02
CA VAL A 69 -9.63 -3.80 20.46
C VAL A 69 -10.43 -3.73 21.74
N TRP A 70 -11.48 -4.53 21.86
CA TRP A 70 -12.35 -4.51 23.05
C TRP A 70 -12.85 -5.91 23.42
N ARG A 71 -13.02 -6.13 24.72
CA ARG A 71 -13.66 -7.35 25.23
C ARG A 71 -15.16 -7.19 25.15
N GLU A 72 -15.85 -8.26 24.80
CA GLU A 72 -17.25 -8.47 25.18
C GLU A 72 -17.33 -8.83 26.66
#